data_AF-A0A077LU97-F1
#
_entry.id   AF-A0A077LU97-F1
#
_cell.length_a   1.000
_cell.length_b   1.000
_cell.length_c   1.000
_cell.angle_alpha   90.00
_cell.angle_beta   90.00
_cell.angle_gamma   90.00
#
_symmetry.space_group_name_H-M   'P 1'
#
loop_
_entity.id
_entity.type
_entity.pdbx_description
1 polymer ?
#
loop_
_entity_poly.entity_id
_entity_poly.type
_entity_poly.pdbx_seq_one_letter_code
_entity_poly.pdbx_strand_id
1 'polypeptide(L)'
;MAVVVAASRIRHPLDARTLARLAVRHAGEGPGSVVGFGLSNDERRGVTEEFAAAFAIARRGGLALVPHAGELLGPTAVETTLESIRPDRIGHGVRSVEDPRVLELVAESGVALEVCPASNVALGVYPDARDVPLRTIVSAGIPVALGADDPMLFGSRLTDQYAMARRDLAFDDAGLAELARSSIRASRAPAPVRDQVLRRIEDWLADGAAP
;
A
#
# COMPACT_ATOMS: atom_id res chain seq x y z
N MET A 1 3.96 -15.57 8.86
CA MET A 1 3.49 -14.23 9.28
C MET A 1 4.67 -13.29 9.22
N ALA A 2 4.54 -12.12 8.60
CA ALA A 2 5.59 -11.10 8.54
C ALA A 2 5.10 -9.84 9.25
N VAL A 3 6.02 -9.01 9.75
CA VAL A 3 5.69 -7.82 10.54
C VAL A 3 6.18 -6.56 9.83
N VAL A 4 5.33 -5.53 9.79
CA VAL A 4 5.73 -4.16 9.45
C VAL A 4 5.67 -3.33 10.73
N VAL A 5 6.75 -2.62 11.05
CA VAL A 5 6.79 -1.71 12.20
C VAL A 5 6.54 -0.29 11.70
N ALA A 6 5.45 0.34 12.12
CA ALA A 6 5.11 1.70 11.70
C ALA A 6 5.48 2.73 12.78
N ALA A 7 6.21 3.78 12.39
CA ALA A 7 6.32 4.99 13.19
C ALA A 7 5.01 5.79 13.12
N SER A 8 4.78 6.60 14.14
CA SER A 8 3.57 7.42 14.24
C SER A 8 3.89 8.88 13.95
N ARG A 9 3.15 9.48 13.00
CA ARG A 9 3.26 10.90 12.62
C ARG A 9 3.02 11.87 13.78
N ILE A 10 2.32 11.42 14.82
CA ILE A 10 1.99 12.23 16.00
C ILE A 10 3.06 12.18 17.10
N ARG A 11 4.14 11.42 16.89
CA ARG A 11 5.31 11.33 17.80
C ARG A 11 6.50 12.07 17.20
N HIS A 12 7.53 12.29 18.02
CA HIS A 12 8.71 13.03 17.60
C HIS A 12 9.53 12.23 16.57
N PRO A 13 10.08 12.84 15.49
CA PRO A 13 10.85 12.11 14.48
C PRO A 13 12.09 11.36 15.01
N LEU A 14 12.66 11.82 16.13
CA LEU A 14 13.75 11.10 16.81
C LEU A 14 13.31 9.74 17.37
N ASP A 15 12.06 9.61 17.82
CA ASP A 15 11.51 8.33 18.27
C ASP A 15 11.43 7.34 17.12
N ALA A 16 11.07 7.82 15.92
CA ALA A 16 11.03 7.01 14.71
C ALA A 16 12.43 6.46 14.35
N ARG A 17 13.51 7.20 14.61
CA ARG A 17 14.88 6.71 14.40
C ARG A 17 15.22 5.56 15.35
N THR A 18 14.81 5.66 16.62
CA THR A 18 14.97 4.59 17.60
C THR A 18 14.17 3.35 17.21
N LEU A 19 12.91 3.55 16.78
CA LEU A 19 12.03 2.49 16.32
C LEU A 19 12.58 1.80 15.07
N ALA A 20 13.11 2.55 14.10
CA ALA A 20 13.74 2.00 12.90
C ALA A 20 14.94 1.11 13.26
N ARG A 21 15.80 1.52 14.21
CA ARG A 21 16.91 0.68 14.68
C ARG A 21 16.41 -0.61 15.35
N LEU A 22 15.31 -0.54 16.11
CA LEU A 22 14.71 -1.73 16.70
C LEU A 22 14.15 -2.66 15.61
N ALA A 23 13.41 -2.11 14.64
CA ALA A 23 12.87 -2.85 13.51
C ALA A 23 13.98 -3.61 12.76
N VAL A 24 15.11 -2.95 12.48
CA VAL A 24 16.27 -3.57 11.81
C VAL A 24 16.88 -4.71 12.63
N ARG A 25 16.93 -4.62 13.96
CA ARG A 25 17.43 -5.72 14.81
C ARG A 25 16.59 -6.99 14.72
N HIS A 26 15.33 -6.86 14.34
CA HIS A 26 14.38 -7.97 14.16
C HIS A 26 14.10 -8.28 12.69
N ALA A 27 14.92 -7.77 11.77
CA ALA A 27 14.80 -8.03 10.35
C ALA A 27 15.08 -9.51 10.02
N GLY A 28 14.40 -10.04 9.00
CA GLY A 28 14.62 -11.40 8.52
C GLY A 28 13.50 -11.88 7.59
N GLU A 29 13.62 -13.12 7.13
CA GLU A 29 12.68 -13.74 6.18
C GLU A 29 11.78 -14.80 6.83
N GLY A 30 11.98 -15.08 8.12
CA GLY A 30 11.27 -16.11 8.86
C GLY A 30 9.91 -15.65 9.40
N PRO A 31 9.08 -16.59 9.89
CA PRO A 31 7.84 -16.25 10.59
C PRO A 31 8.10 -15.32 11.78
N GLY A 32 7.39 -14.20 11.85
CA GLY A 32 7.50 -13.20 12.90
C GLY A 32 8.60 -12.16 12.67
N SER A 33 9.40 -12.29 11.62
CA SER A 33 10.43 -11.30 11.28
C SER A 33 9.83 -9.99 10.79
N VAL A 34 10.55 -8.90 11.05
CA VAL A 34 10.23 -7.58 10.53
C VAL A 34 10.71 -7.48 9.09
N VAL A 35 9.80 -7.17 8.17
CA VAL A 35 10.09 -7.08 6.73
C VAL A 35 9.93 -5.67 6.18
N GLY A 36 9.37 -4.75 6.97
CA GLY A 36 9.13 -3.39 6.55
C GLY A 36 9.05 -2.39 7.68
N PHE A 37 9.23 -1.13 7.32
CA PHE A 37 9.09 0.03 8.18
C PHE A 37 8.14 1.03 7.54
N GLY A 38 7.14 1.47 8.30
CA GLY A 38 6.09 2.37 7.82
C GLY A 38 6.00 3.67 8.61
N LEU A 39 5.10 4.53 8.17
CA LEU A 39 4.71 5.78 8.83
C LEU A 39 3.20 5.91 8.70
N SER A 40 2.48 6.06 9.80
CA SER A 40 1.01 6.08 9.82
C SER A 40 0.46 7.05 10.86
N ASN A 41 -0.85 6.98 11.14
CA ASN A 41 -1.67 7.96 11.85
C ASN A 41 -1.92 9.23 11.03
N ASP A 42 -2.53 10.23 11.66
CA ASP A 42 -3.00 11.46 11.01
C ASP A 42 -1.94 12.09 10.10
N GLU A 43 -2.17 11.98 8.78
CA GLU A 43 -1.28 12.49 7.73
C GLU A 43 -1.09 14.00 7.81
N ARG A 44 -2.06 14.72 8.40
CA ARG A 44 -2.02 16.18 8.59
C ARG A 44 -1.07 16.60 9.72
N ARG A 45 -0.47 15.64 10.43
CA ARG A 45 0.45 15.89 11.54
C ARG A 45 1.88 15.48 11.18
N GLY A 46 2.83 16.23 11.72
CA GLY A 46 4.25 16.05 11.45
C GLY A 46 4.63 16.49 10.02
N VAL A 47 5.93 16.51 9.75
CA VAL A 47 6.50 16.83 8.43
C VAL A 47 7.18 15.57 7.92
N THR A 48 6.73 15.01 6.79
CA THR A 48 7.17 13.69 6.29
C THR A 48 8.69 13.60 6.15
N GLU A 49 9.32 14.67 5.69
CA GLU A 49 10.74 14.80 5.44
C GLU A 49 11.58 14.65 6.73
N GLU A 50 11.04 15.05 7.88
CA GLU A 50 11.72 14.89 9.17
C GLU A 50 11.86 13.40 9.56
N PHE A 51 11.02 12.53 9.01
CA PHE A 51 11.09 11.08 9.20
C PHE A 51 12.07 10.41 8.23
N ALA A 52 12.57 11.09 7.19
CA ALA A 52 13.45 10.51 6.17
C ALA A 52 14.71 9.85 6.78
N ALA A 53 15.24 10.40 7.87
CA ALA A 53 16.38 9.82 8.57
C ALA A 53 16.08 8.43 9.19
N ALA A 54 14.84 8.20 9.63
CA ALA A 54 14.39 6.89 10.14
C ALA A 54 14.24 5.88 8.97
N PHE A 55 13.63 6.30 7.87
CA PHE A 55 13.52 5.49 6.65
C PHE A 55 14.89 5.14 6.06
N ALA A 56 15.86 6.05 6.11
CA ALA A 56 17.22 5.77 5.70
C ALA A 56 17.91 4.69 6.58
N ILE A 57 17.58 4.63 7.88
CA ILE A 57 18.04 3.54 8.76
C ILE A 57 17.39 2.22 8.34
N ALA A 58 16.08 2.20 8.15
CA ALA A 58 15.32 1.01 7.75
C ALA A 58 15.83 0.44 6.41
N ARG A 59 16.04 1.31 5.41
CA ARG A 59 16.58 0.93 4.09
C ARG A 59 17.96 0.30 4.18
N ARG A 60 18.87 0.89 4.97
CA ARG A 60 20.21 0.31 5.19
C ARG A 60 20.15 -1.05 5.89
N GLY A 61 19.10 -1.30 6.67
CA GLY A 61 18.83 -2.60 7.28
C GLY A 61 18.06 -3.58 6.41
N GLY A 62 17.84 -3.27 5.13
CA GLY A 62 17.16 -4.16 4.18
C GLY A 62 15.63 -4.25 4.33
N LEU A 63 15.02 -3.39 5.14
CA LEU A 63 13.56 -3.36 5.30
C LEU A 63 12.89 -2.65 4.11
N ALA A 64 11.70 -3.11 3.75
CA ALA A 64 10.81 -2.37 2.84
C ALA A 64 10.34 -1.07 3.48
N LEU A 65 10.18 -0.02 2.68
CA LEU A 65 9.69 1.27 3.11
C LEU A 65 8.23 1.43 2.67
N VAL A 66 7.33 1.54 3.65
CA VAL A 66 5.87 1.52 3.43
C VAL A 66 5.12 2.64 4.19
N PRO A 67 5.42 3.92 3.93
CA PRO A 67 4.71 5.04 4.54
C PRO A 67 3.26 5.17 4.01
N HIS A 68 2.36 5.70 4.83
CA HIS A 68 1.08 6.25 4.36
C HIS A 68 1.29 7.64 3.76
N ALA A 69 0.68 7.89 2.62
CA ALA A 69 0.61 9.21 2.01
C ALA A 69 -0.57 9.28 1.02
N GLY A 70 -1.13 10.47 0.80
CA GLY A 70 -2.18 10.69 -0.19
C GLY A 70 -3.53 10.08 0.19
N GLU A 71 -3.83 9.95 1.48
CA GLU A 71 -5.14 9.55 1.97
C GLU A 71 -5.91 10.77 2.49
N LEU A 72 -5.37 11.43 3.51
CA LEU A 72 -5.99 12.59 4.15
C LEU A 72 -5.43 13.90 3.58
N LEU A 73 -4.20 13.86 3.04
CA LEU A 73 -3.62 14.93 2.25
C LEU A 73 -3.65 14.61 0.75
N GLY A 74 -3.42 15.63 -0.08
CA GLY A 74 -3.50 15.51 -1.53
C GLY A 74 -2.18 15.12 -2.22
N PRO A 75 -2.09 15.32 -3.55
CA PRO A 75 -0.95 14.92 -4.38
C PRO A 75 0.42 15.39 -3.87
N THR A 76 0.52 16.60 -3.33
CA THR A 76 1.79 17.14 -2.80
C THR A 76 2.38 16.24 -1.71
N ALA A 77 1.55 15.64 -0.84
CA ALA A 77 2.04 14.73 0.20
C ALA A 77 2.61 13.42 -0.40
N VAL A 78 2.02 12.94 -1.50
CA VAL A 78 2.53 11.78 -2.26
C VAL A 78 3.87 12.12 -2.89
N GLU A 79 3.97 13.25 -3.58
CA GLU A 79 5.22 13.74 -4.18
C GLU A 79 6.34 13.89 -3.14
N THR A 80 6.08 14.61 -2.04
CA THR A 80 7.03 14.75 -0.93
C THR A 80 7.48 13.39 -0.38
N THR A 81 6.57 12.43 -0.28
CA THR A 81 6.88 11.07 0.18
C THR A 81 7.80 10.34 -0.80
N LEU A 82 7.53 10.44 -2.11
CA LEU A 82 8.38 9.86 -3.16
C LEU A 82 9.80 10.44 -3.11
N GLU A 83 9.92 11.76 -3.00
CA GLU A 83 11.21 12.45 -3.01
C GLU A 83 12.04 12.16 -1.75
N SER A 84 11.42 12.30 -0.58
CA SER A 84 12.13 12.26 0.71
C SER A 84 12.37 10.83 1.22
N ILE A 85 11.43 9.90 0.99
CA ILE A 85 11.50 8.54 1.51
C ILE A 85 11.98 7.57 0.44
N ARG A 86 11.52 7.72 -0.82
CA ARG A 86 11.67 6.74 -1.91
C ARG A 86 11.12 5.36 -1.50
N PRO A 87 9.80 5.27 -1.29
CA PRO A 87 9.16 4.08 -0.74
C PRO A 87 9.11 2.92 -1.73
N ASP A 88 9.00 1.70 -1.21
CA ASP A 88 8.68 0.51 -2.01
C ASP A 88 7.18 0.42 -2.29
N ARG A 89 6.35 0.83 -1.31
CA ARG A 89 4.90 0.94 -1.43
C ARG A 89 4.39 2.17 -0.67
N ILE A 90 3.26 2.72 -1.08
CA ILE A 90 2.59 3.80 -0.36
C ILE A 90 1.23 3.31 0.13
N GLY A 91 1.00 3.44 1.45
CA GLY A 91 -0.31 3.28 2.07
C GLY A 91 -1.30 4.27 1.46
N HIS A 92 -2.38 3.77 0.85
CA HIS A 92 -3.37 4.51 0.07
C HIS A 92 -2.84 5.12 -1.23
N GLY A 93 -2.29 6.34 -1.20
CA GLY A 93 -1.86 7.09 -2.39
C GLY A 93 -3.00 7.48 -3.35
N VAL A 94 -4.25 7.23 -2.97
CA VAL A 94 -5.42 7.36 -3.84
C VAL A 94 -5.65 8.78 -4.34
N ARG A 95 -5.23 9.78 -3.57
CA ARG A 95 -5.38 11.20 -3.94
C ARG A 95 -4.30 11.69 -4.91
N SER A 96 -3.33 10.85 -5.30
CA SER A 96 -2.38 11.17 -6.37
C SER A 96 -3.06 11.51 -7.71
N VAL A 97 -4.25 10.96 -7.95
CA VAL A 97 -5.02 11.19 -9.19
C VAL A 97 -5.54 12.62 -9.33
N GLU A 98 -5.52 13.43 -8.27
CA GLU A 98 -5.98 14.82 -8.29
C GLU A 98 -5.01 15.74 -9.04
N ASP A 99 -3.75 15.33 -9.23
CA ASP A 99 -2.76 16.02 -10.06
C ASP A 99 -2.15 15.03 -11.08
N PRO A 100 -2.44 15.17 -12.39
CA PRO A 100 -1.91 14.30 -13.42
C PRO A 100 -0.38 14.15 -13.41
N ARG A 101 0.34 15.21 -13.03
CA ARG A 101 1.81 15.20 -12.94
C ARG A 101 2.28 14.30 -11.80
N VAL A 102 1.58 14.31 -10.67
CA VAL A 102 1.90 13.43 -9.53
C VAL A 102 1.52 11.99 -9.87
N LEU A 103 0.40 11.77 -10.56
CA LEU A 103 0.03 10.44 -11.04
C LEU A 103 1.09 9.83 -11.95
N GLU A 104 1.61 10.62 -12.90
CA GLU A 104 2.72 10.24 -13.77
C GLU A 104 3.99 9.95 -12.96
N LEU A 105 4.34 10.80 -12.01
CA LEU A 105 5.49 10.58 -11.11
C LEU A 105 5.36 9.26 -10.32
N VAL A 106 4.16 8.92 -9.82
CA VAL A 106 3.90 7.66 -9.15
C VAL A 106 4.11 6.48 -10.11
N ALA A 107 3.58 6.57 -11.33
CA ALA A 107 3.75 5.52 -12.34
C ALA A 107 5.23 5.32 -12.71
N GLU A 108 5.98 6.39 -12.95
CA GLU A 108 7.41 6.34 -13.28
C GLU A 108 8.26 5.79 -12.13
N SER A 109 7.86 6.03 -10.88
CA SER A 109 8.60 5.53 -9.72
C SER A 109 8.51 4.01 -9.54
N GLY A 110 7.50 3.37 -10.15
CA GLY A 110 7.24 1.94 -9.98
C GLY A 110 6.76 1.53 -8.58
N VAL A 111 6.44 2.49 -7.71
CA VAL A 111 5.89 2.23 -6.38
C VAL A 111 4.51 1.57 -6.48
N ALA A 112 4.21 0.62 -5.59
CA ALA A 112 2.86 0.09 -5.49
C ALA A 112 2.00 0.93 -4.53
N LEU A 113 0.73 1.15 -4.87
CA LEU A 113 -0.26 1.77 -3.98
C LEU A 113 -1.07 0.71 -3.23
N GLU A 114 -1.12 0.82 -1.91
CA GLU A 114 -1.94 -0.04 -1.05
C GLU A 114 -3.36 0.57 -0.94
N VAL A 115 -4.24 0.26 -1.89
CA VAL A 115 -5.57 0.89 -2.02
C VAL A 115 -6.59 0.16 -1.15
N CYS A 116 -7.33 0.91 -0.32
CA CYS A 116 -8.27 0.37 0.67
C CYS A 116 -9.69 0.99 0.49
N PRO A 117 -10.47 0.57 -0.51
CA PRO A 117 -11.73 1.23 -0.88
C PRO A 117 -12.71 1.45 0.28
N ALA A 118 -12.96 0.43 1.13
CA ALA A 118 -13.90 0.58 2.25
C ALA A 118 -13.40 1.59 3.30
N SER A 119 -12.10 1.62 3.58
CA SER A 119 -11.49 2.60 4.49
C SER A 119 -11.65 4.02 3.95
N ASN A 120 -11.32 4.23 2.66
CA ASN A 120 -11.40 5.55 2.05
C ASN A 120 -12.83 6.11 2.07
N VAL A 121 -13.85 5.26 1.89
CA VAL A 121 -15.25 5.68 2.03
C VAL A 121 -15.62 5.94 3.49
N ALA A 122 -15.26 5.03 4.41
CA ALA A 122 -15.61 5.16 5.82
C ALA A 122 -14.97 6.38 6.50
N LEU A 123 -13.79 6.79 6.05
CA LEU A 123 -13.09 8.00 6.51
C LEU A 123 -13.55 9.28 5.80
N GLY A 124 -14.49 9.17 4.84
CA GLY A 124 -15.02 10.32 4.10
C GLY A 124 -14.04 10.91 3.07
N VAL A 125 -13.02 10.16 2.67
CA VAL A 125 -12.10 10.56 1.58
C VAL A 125 -12.85 10.54 0.25
N TYR A 126 -13.71 9.54 0.05
CA TYR A 126 -14.62 9.44 -1.10
C TYR A 126 -16.06 9.19 -0.61
N PRO A 127 -17.09 9.71 -1.31
CA PRO A 127 -18.47 9.54 -0.87
C PRO A 127 -18.98 8.12 -1.08
N ASP A 128 -18.69 7.48 -2.22
CA ASP A 128 -19.07 6.09 -2.50
C ASP A 128 -17.87 5.26 -3.00
N ALA A 129 -18.03 3.93 -2.96
CA ALA A 129 -17.04 2.96 -3.44
C ALA A 129 -16.64 3.18 -4.92
N ARG A 130 -17.60 3.61 -5.75
CA ARG A 130 -17.40 3.93 -7.18
C ARG A 130 -16.51 5.15 -7.42
N ASP A 131 -16.38 6.02 -6.43
CA ASP A 131 -15.57 7.25 -6.53
C ASP A 131 -14.11 7.00 -6.15
N VAL A 132 -13.81 5.84 -5.54
CA VAL A 132 -12.42 5.42 -5.27
C VAL A 132 -11.71 5.20 -6.61
N PRO A 133 -10.60 5.91 -6.91
CA PRO A 133 -10.05 6.00 -8.25
C PRO A 133 -9.16 4.80 -8.62
N LEU A 134 -9.53 3.59 -8.19
CA LEU A 134 -8.78 2.36 -8.43
C LEU A 134 -8.57 2.09 -9.92
N ARG A 135 -9.58 2.32 -10.75
CA ARG A 135 -9.44 2.17 -12.21
C ARG A 135 -8.44 3.14 -12.79
N THR A 136 -8.53 4.41 -12.41
CA THR A 136 -7.60 5.45 -12.88
C THR A 136 -6.16 5.09 -12.56
N ILE A 137 -5.92 4.62 -11.33
CA ILE A 137 -4.59 4.17 -10.87
C ILE A 137 -4.09 2.98 -11.72
N VAL A 138 -4.91 1.94 -11.90
CA VAL A 138 -4.54 0.76 -12.70
C VAL A 138 -4.32 1.13 -14.17
N SER A 139 -5.17 1.99 -14.76
CA SER A 139 -5.04 2.46 -16.14
C SER A 139 -3.80 3.32 -16.36
N ALA A 140 -3.29 3.99 -15.33
CA ALA A 140 -2.00 4.70 -15.36
C ALA A 140 -0.79 3.76 -15.27
N GLY A 141 -1.00 2.43 -15.19
CA GLY A 141 0.07 1.44 -15.07
C GLY A 141 0.67 1.31 -13.68
N ILE A 142 0.03 1.90 -12.66
CA ILE A 142 0.53 1.89 -11.28
C ILE A 142 0.19 0.54 -10.63
N PRO A 143 1.17 -0.18 -10.05
CA PRO A 143 0.90 -1.41 -9.31
C PRO A 143 0.01 -1.14 -8.09
N VAL A 144 -0.94 -2.05 -7.82
CA VAL A 144 -1.87 -1.93 -6.70
C VAL A 144 -1.83 -3.18 -5.83
N ALA A 145 -1.83 -2.97 -4.51
CA ALA A 145 -2.18 -3.99 -3.54
C ALA A 145 -3.51 -3.61 -2.88
N LEU A 146 -4.58 -4.35 -3.14
CA LEU A 146 -5.84 -4.12 -2.41
C LEU A 146 -5.68 -4.52 -0.94
N GLY A 147 -6.08 -3.64 -0.04
CA GLY A 147 -5.99 -3.80 1.41
C GLY A 147 -7.33 -3.57 2.10
N ALA A 148 -7.49 -4.18 3.28
CA ALA A 148 -8.67 -3.97 4.13
C ALA A 148 -8.43 -2.92 5.23
N ASP A 149 -7.20 -2.40 5.33
CA ASP A 149 -6.77 -1.41 6.32
C ASP A 149 -7.03 -1.85 7.77
N ASP A 150 -8.06 -1.32 8.42
CA ASP A 150 -8.54 -1.70 9.75
C ASP A 150 -9.89 -2.46 9.71
N PRO A 151 -9.91 -3.79 9.46
CA PRO A 151 -11.15 -4.56 9.33
C PRO A 151 -12.10 -4.49 10.54
N MET A 152 -11.56 -4.27 11.74
CA MET A 152 -12.37 -4.12 12.95
C MET A 152 -13.07 -2.76 13.01
N LEU A 153 -12.46 -1.71 12.45
CA LEU A 153 -13.02 -0.37 12.44
C LEU A 153 -14.03 -0.19 11.30
N PHE A 154 -13.71 -0.71 10.11
CA PHE A 154 -14.52 -0.51 8.92
C PHE A 154 -15.52 -1.65 8.64
N GLY A 155 -15.48 -2.72 9.44
CA GLY A 155 -16.40 -3.87 9.31
C GLY A 155 -16.24 -4.64 7.99
N SER A 156 -15.12 -4.47 7.29
CA SER A 156 -14.87 -5.01 5.96
C SER A 156 -13.53 -5.74 5.92
N ARG A 157 -13.49 -6.92 5.31
CA ARG A 157 -12.28 -7.73 5.13
C ARG A 157 -11.80 -7.67 3.68
N LEU A 158 -10.65 -8.28 3.41
CA LEU A 158 -10.02 -8.26 2.10
C LEU A 158 -10.96 -8.73 0.97
N THR A 159 -11.74 -9.80 1.19
CA THR A 159 -12.69 -10.33 0.22
C THR A 159 -13.75 -9.32 -0.20
N ASP A 160 -14.17 -8.46 0.72
CA ASP A 160 -15.18 -7.43 0.44
C ASP A 160 -14.61 -6.34 -0.48
N GLN A 161 -13.31 -6.04 -0.38
CA GLN A 161 -12.64 -5.09 -1.28
C GLN A 161 -12.64 -5.60 -2.73
N TYR A 162 -12.41 -6.90 -2.93
CA TYR A 162 -12.51 -7.52 -4.27
C TYR A 162 -13.96 -7.56 -4.77
N ALA A 163 -14.93 -7.78 -3.88
CA ALA A 163 -16.34 -7.71 -4.23
C ALA A 163 -16.76 -6.29 -4.65
N MET A 164 -16.26 -5.25 -3.96
CA MET A 164 -16.45 -3.85 -4.33
C MET A 164 -15.77 -3.52 -5.67
N ALA A 165 -14.53 -4.00 -5.88
CA ALA A 165 -13.83 -3.83 -7.15
C ALA A 165 -14.64 -4.39 -8.33
N ARG A 166 -15.25 -5.56 -8.16
CA ARG A 166 -16.15 -6.16 -9.16
C ARG A 166 -17.43 -5.35 -9.36
N ARG A 167 -18.18 -5.12 -8.28
CA ARG A 167 -19.55 -4.59 -8.34
C ARG A 167 -19.59 -3.09 -8.65
N ASP A 168 -18.76 -2.31 -7.96
CA ASP A 168 -18.86 -0.84 -7.95
C ASP A 168 -17.84 -0.20 -8.89
N LEU A 169 -16.73 -0.90 -9.14
CA LEU A 169 -15.64 -0.45 -10.00
C LEU A 169 -15.52 -1.33 -11.26
N ALA A 170 -16.51 -2.16 -11.56
CA ALA A 170 -16.69 -2.94 -12.79
C ALA A 170 -15.55 -3.89 -13.19
N PHE A 171 -14.63 -4.26 -12.28
CA PHE A 171 -13.52 -5.16 -12.63
C PHE A 171 -14.07 -6.55 -12.98
N ASP A 172 -13.60 -7.12 -14.09
CA ASP A 172 -13.86 -8.50 -14.47
C ASP A 172 -12.88 -9.45 -13.80
N ASP A 173 -13.03 -10.75 -14.03
CA ASP A 173 -12.20 -11.79 -13.43
C ASP A 173 -10.72 -11.59 -13.75
N ALA A 174 -10.39 -11.22 -15.00
CA ALA A 174 -9.03 -10.93 -15.41
C ALA A 174 -8.44 -9.74 -14.65
N GLY A 175 -9.20 -8.66 -14.49
CA GLY A 175 -8.83 -7.48 -13.72
C GLY A 175 -8.64 -7.78 -12.22
N LEU A 176 -9.53 -8.59 -11.63
CA LEU A 176 -9.38 -9.01 -10.22
C LEU A 176 -8.15 -9.92 -10.03
N ALA A 177 -7.90 -10.85 -10.96
CA ALA A 177 -6.69 -11.65 -10.95
C ALA A 177 -5.45 -10.76 -11.03
N GLU A 178 -5.45 -9.72 -11.88
CA GLU A 178 -4.31 -8.82 -11.98
C GLU A 178 -4.08 -7.99 -10.73
N LEU A 179 -5.14 -7.50 -10.08
CA LEU A 179 -5.02 -6.85 -8.75
C LEU A 179 -4.39 -7.80 -7.72
N ALA A 180 -4.81 -9.07 -7.72
CA ALA A 180 -4.22 -10.09 -6.86
C ALA A 180 -2.74 -10.33 -7.19
N ARG A 181 -2.37 -10.51 -8.46
CA ARG A 181 -0.98 -10.69 -8.89
C ARG A 181 -0.11 -9.50 -8.51
N SER A 182 -0.60 -8.29 -8.75
CA SER A 182 0.09 -7.03 -8.45
C SER A 182 0.42 -6.94 -6.95
N SER A 183 -0.51 -7.31 -6.07
CA SER A 183 -0.27 -7.37 -4.62
C SER A 183 0.87 -8.33 -4.22
N ILE A 184 0.95 -9.50 -4.87
CA ILE A 184 1.98 -10.50 -4.60
C ILE A 184 3.33 -10.09 -5.16
N ARG A 185 3.36 -9.43 -6.33
CA ARG A 185 4.58 -8.87 -6.91
C ARG A 185 5.15 -7.74 -6.07
N ALA A 186 4.31 -6.90 -5.47
CA ALA A 186 4.71 -5.81 -4.57
C ALA A 186 5.08 -6.27 -3.14
N SER A 187 4.80 -7.53 -2.79
CA SER A 187 5.05 -8.06 -1.45
C SER A 187 6.54 -8.34 -1.17
N ARG A 188 6.88 -8.51 0.11
CA ARG A 188 8.19 -9.03 0.56
C ARG A 188 8.14 -10.53 0.88
N ALA A 189 7.17 -11.26 0.34
CA ALA A 189 7.08 -12.70 0.56
C ALA A 189 8.27 -13.41 -0.14
N PRO A 190 8.82 -14.49 0.44
CA PRO A 190 9.84 -15.30 -0.21
C PRO A 190 9.35 -15.88 -1.55
N ALA A 191 10.26 -16.08 -2.50
CA ALA A 191 9.93 -16.57 -3.85
C ALA A 191 9.03 -17.82 -3.87
N PRO A 192 9.28 -18.86 -3.06
CA PRO A 192 8.40 -20.05 -3.06
C PRO A 192 6.94 -19.73 -2.69
N VAL A 193 6.73 -18.78 -1.77
CA VAL A 193 5.38 -18.34 -1.37
C VAL A 193 4.74 -17.53 -2.50
N ARG A 194 5.49 -16.60 -3.11
CA ARG A 194 4.99 -15.81 -4.24
C ARG A 194 4.59 -16.71 -5.41
N ASP A 195 5.45 -17.64 -5.80
CA ASP A 195 5.20 -18.55 -6.93
C ASP A 195 3.99 -19.45 -6.67
N GLN A 196 3.84 -19.93 -5.42
CA GLN A 196 2.67 -20.71 -5.03
C GLN A 196 1.38 -19.90 -5.12
N VAL A 197 1.37 -18.66 -4.61
CA VAL A 197 0.16 -17.83 -4.64
C VAL A 197 -0.17 -17.37 -6.06
N LEU A 198 0.84 -17.03 -6.87
CA LEU A 198 0.63 -16.67 -8.28
C LEU A 198 0.00 -17.83 -9.06
N ARG A 199 0.46 -19.08 -8.88
CA ARG A 199 -0.20 -20.25 -9.50
C ARG A 199 -1.67 -20.37 -9.08
N ARG A 200 -1.97 -20.19 -7.78
CA ARG A 200 -3.36 -20.25 -7.29
C ARG A 200 -4.26 -19.17 -7.89
N ILE A 201 -3.70 -18.00 -8.24
CA ILE A 201 -4.44 -16.94 -8.94
C ILE A 201 -4.73 -17.36 -10.39
N GLU A 202 -3.76 -18.00 -11.07
CA GLU A 202 -4.00 -18.56 -12.41
C GLU A 202 -5.07 -19.66 -12.39
N ASP A 203 -5.00 -20.58 -11.42
CA ASP A 203 -5.99 -21.65 -11.27
C ASP A 203 -7.40 -21.06 -11.06
N TRP A 204 -7.52 -20.06 -10.17
CA TRP A 204 -8.80 -19.36 -9.93
C TRP A 204 -9.35 -18.69 -11.19
N LEU A 205 -8.49 -18.06 -11.99
CA LEU A 205 -8.90 -17.40 -13.22
C LEU A 205 -9.32 -18.41 -14.31
N ALA A 206 -8.64 -19.56 -14.37
CA ALA A 206 -8.99 -20.63 -15.30
C ALA A 206 -10.33 -21.31 -14.93
N ASP A 207 -10.58 -21.52 -13.63
CA ASP A 207 -11.82 -22.12 -13.14
C ASP A 207 -13.04 -21.22 -13.37
N GLY A 208 -12.89 -19.88 -13.25
CA GLY A 208 -13.94 -18.91 -13.56
C GLY A 208 -14.23 -18.75 -15.05
N ALA A 209 -13.33 -19.22 -15.92
CA ALA A 209 -13.51 -19.23 -17.38
C ALA A 209 -14.19 -20.53 -17.89
N ALA A 210 -14.47 -21.49 -17.02
CA ALA A 210 -15.30 -22.64 -17.35
C ALA A 210 -16.77 -22.20 -17.51
N PRO A 211 -17.46 -22.59 -18.61
CA PRO A 211 -18.82 -22.14 -18.92
C PRO A 211 -19.87 -22.59 -17.90
#